data_AF-A0A8T7DG94-F1
#
_entry.id   AF-A0A8T7DG94-F1
#
_cell.length_a   1.000
_cell.length_b   1.000
_cell.length_c   1.000
_cell.angle_alpha   90.00
_cell.angle_beta   90.00
_cell.angle_gamma   90.00
#
_symmetry.space_group_name_H-M   'P 1'
#
loop_
_entity.id
_entity.type
_entity.pdbx_description
1 polymer ?
#
loop_
_entity_poly.entity_id
_entity_poly.type
_entity_poly.pdbx_seq_one_letter_code
_entity_poly.pdbx_strand_id
1 'polypeptide(L)'
;MSPVPDFTDAEQWAVETTLKERWPGQSHEIQLADVEIKMYPQDRQLTVCPAIFWEHDKASFVIVKVAEKTYRSQFYYRGFQQYGTGKTDYDDITDCVVTMLQVHADKEAKDREESA
;
A
#
# COMPACT_ATOMS: atom_id res chain seq x y z
N MET A 1 14.99 12.47 -10.90
CA MET A 1 14.93 11.01 -11.13
C MET A 1 15.08 10.34 -9.79
N SER A 2 14.09 9.55 -9.38
CA SER A 2 14.24 8.68 -8.21
C SER A 2 15.38 7.69 -8.47
N PRO A 3 16.22 7.37 -7.48
CA PRO A 3 17.18 6.27 -7.60
C PRO A 3 16.48 4.90 -7.59
N VAL A 4 15.19 4.84 -7.27
CA VAL A 4 14.40 3.61 -7.23
C VAL A 4 13.69 3.40 -8.57
N PRO A 5 13.79 2.21 -9.19
CA PRO A 5 13.11 1.92 -10.44
C PRO A 5 11.61 1.79 -10.25
N ASP A 6 10.87 2.10 -11.30
CA ASP A 6 9.42 2.00 -11.35
C ASP A 6 8.92 0.56 -11.12
N PHE A 7 7.61 0.44 -10.91
CA PHE A 7 6.96 -0.86 -10.81
C PHE A 7 6.97 -1.57 -12.16
N THR A 8 7.35 -2.85 -12.14
CA THR A 8 7.29 -3.70 -13.33
C THR A 8 5.84 -4.10 -13.64
N ASP A 9 5.56 -4.50 -14.88
CA ASP A 9 4.24 -5.01 -15.27
C ASP A 9 3.82 -6.22 -14.42
N ALA A 10 4.77 -7.08 -14.05
CA ALA A 10 4.51 -8.24 -13.19
C ALA A 10 4.11 -7.83 -11.76
N GLU A 11 4.77 -6.79 -11.22
CA GLU A 11 4.43 -6.22 -9.91
C GLU A 11 3.03 -5.59 -9.92
N GLN A 12 2.72 -4.79 -10.94
CA GLN A 12 1.39 -4.19 -11.10
C GLN A 12 0.30 -5.26 -11.23
N TRP A 13 0.56 -6.29 -12.06
CA TRP A 13 -0.36 -7.41 -12.25
C TRP A 13 -0.62 -8.20 -10.96
N ALA A 14 0.40 -8.39 -10.12
CA ALA A 14 0.25 -9.05 -8.82
C ALA A 14 -0.68 -8.27 -7.88
N VAL A 15 -0.54 -6.94 -7.84
CA VAL A 15 -1.46 -6.07 -7.06
C VAL A 15 -2.88 -6.17 -7.62
N GLU A 16 -3.07 -5.99 -8.93
CA GLU A 16 -4.39 -6.09 -9.55
C GLU A 16 -5.09 -7.42 -9.29
N THR A 17 -4.34 -8.52 -9.41
CA THR A 17 -4.89 -9.87 -9.22
C THR A 17 -5.33 -10.08 -7.78
N THR A 18 -4.53 -9.62 -6.81
CA THR A 18 -4.89 -9.69 -5.40
C THR A 18 -6.16 -8.87 -5.10
N LEU A 19 -6.30 -7.68 -5.68
CA LEU A 19 -7.50 -6.85 -5.51
C LEU A 19 -8.74 -7.53 -6.09
N LYS A 20 -8.62 -8.12 -7.29
CA LYS A 20 -9.70 -8.88 -7.94
C LYS A 20 -10.14 -10.09 -7.11
N GLU A 21 -9.21 -10.79 -6.46
CA GLU A 21 -9.52 -11.91 -5.56
C GLU A 21 -10.20 -11.45 -4.27
N ARG A 22 -9.75 -10.34 -3.67
CA ARG A 22 -10.32 -9.80 -2.43
C ARG A 22 -11.72 -9.22 -2.62
N TRP A 23 -12.00 -8.62 -3.77
CA TRP A 23 -13.27 -7.98 -4.10
C TRP A 23 -13.76 -8.37 -5.51
N PRO A 24 -14.22 -9.62 -5.70
CA PRO A 24 -14.68 -10.09 -7.00
C PRO A 24 -15.82 -9.23 -7.56
N GLY A 25 -15.70 -8.82 -8.82
CA GLY A 25 -16.69 -8.00 -9.52
C GLY A 25 -16.58 -6.49 -9.26
N GLN A 26 -15.62 -6.04 -8.45
CA GLN A 26 -15.27 -4.63 -8.32
C GLN A 26 -14.01 -4.32 -9.12
N SER A 27 -13.98 -3.17 -9.77
CA SER A 27 -12.81 -2.66 -10.49
C SER A 27 -12.20 -1.52 -9.70
N HIS A 28 -10.97 -1.70 -9.25
CA HIS A 28 -10.17 -0.65 -8.61
C HIS A 28 -9.25 -0.03 -9.65
N GLU A 29 -9.28 1.30 -9.75
CA GLU A 29 -8.33 2.04 -10.58
C GLU A 29 -7.00 2.12 -9.84
N ILE A 30 -6.00 1.39 -10.32
CA ILE A 30 -4.63 1.52 -9.84
C ILE A 30 -4.00 2.74 -10.49
N GLN A 31 -3.47 3.63 -9.65
CA GLN A 31 -2.73 4.81 -10.07
C GLN A 31 -1.25 4.63 -9.73
N LEU A 32 -0.39 4.85 -10.72
CA LEU A 32 1.04 4.97 -10.51
C LEU A 32 1.37 6.43 -10.19
N ALA A 33 2.13 6.65 -9.12
CA ALA A 33 2.49 7.98 -8.65
C ALA A 33 3.93 8.01 -8.13
N ASP A 34 4.48 9.20 -7.98
CA ASP A 34 5.70 9.45 -7.22
C ASP A 34 5.34 10.07 -5.86
N VAL A 35 5.90 9.52 -4.79
CA VAL A 35 5.67 10.02 -3.42
C VAL A 35 6.97 10.39 -2.74
N GLU A 36 6.93 11.42 -1.90
CA GLU A 36 8.07 11.81 -1.07
C GLU A 36 7.97 11.14 0.31
N ILE A 37 8.94 10.29 0.63
CA ILE A 37 9.00 9.58 1.92
C ILE A 37 10.29 9.88 2.68
N LYS A 38 10.24 9.80 4.01
CA LYS A 38 11.46 9.64 4.81
C LYS A 38 11.90 8.18 4.72
N MET A 39 13.03 7.93 4.04
CA MET A 39 13.55 6.57 3.88
C MET A 39 13.92 5.96 5.24
N TYR A 40 14.59 6.74 6.08
CA TYR A 40 14.87 6.40 7.48
C TYR A 40 14.39 7.51 8.43
N PRO A 41 14.03 7.17 9.69
CA PRO A 41 13.53 8.17 10.65
C PRO A 41 14.49 9.33 10.91
N GLN A 42 15.80 9.11 10.75
CA GLN A 42 16.85 10.11 10.98
C GLN A 42 17.12 11.00 9.76
N ASP A 43 16.55 10.68 8.60
CA ASP A 43 16.84 11.40 7.37
C ASP A 43 16.28 12.82 7.44
N ARG A 44 17.12 13.76 7.00
CA ARG A 44 16.76 15.19 6.89
C ARG A 44 16.09 15.53 5.57
N GLN A 45 16.25 14.68 4.57
CA GLN A 45 15.71 14.86 3.23
C GLN A 45 14.68 13.77 2.93
N LEU A 46 13.70 14.11 2.11
CA LEU A 46 12.74 13.14 1.58
C LEU A 46 13.33 12.50 0.32
N THR A 47 13.04 11.22 0.15
CA THR A 47 13.33 10.47 -1.07
C THR A 47 12.06 10.36 -1.88
N VAL A 48 12.12 10.76 -3.15
CA VAL A 48 11.05 10.49 -4.12
C VAL A 48 11.09 9.01 -4.47
N CYS A 49 9.98 8.29 -4.33
CA CYS A 49 9.87 6.86 -4.59
C CYS A 49 8.61 6.57 -5.42
N PRO A 50 8.65 5.59 -6.34
CA PRO A 50 7.45 5.13 -7.02
C PRO A 50 6.43 4.55 -6.04
N ALA A 51 5.15 4.78 -6.31
CA ALA A 51 4.03 4.26 -5.54
C ALA A 51 2.90 3.74 -6.44
N ILE A 52 2.26 2.68 -5.95
CA ILE A 52 0.94 2.23 -6.40
C ILE A 52 -0.10 2.73 -5.40
N PHE A 53 -1.14 3.37 -5.92
CA PHE A 53 -2.24 3.93 -5.15
C PHE A 53 -3.59 3.41 -5.66
N TRP A 54 -4.53 3.14 -4.76
CA TRP A 54 -5.93 2.90 -5.10
C TRP A 54 -6.85 3.23 -3.92
N GLU A 55 -8.14 3.36 -4.20
CA GLU A 55 -9.17 3.57 -3.19
C GLU A 55 -10.20 2.44 -3.20
N HIS A 56 -10.72 2.11 -2.03
CA HIS A 56 -11.87 1.23 -1.87
C HIS A 56 -12.75 1.76 -0.72
N ASP A 57 -13.99 2.09 -1.04
CA ASP A 57 -14.96 2.71 -0.13
C ASP A 57 -14.44 3.97 0.57
N LYS A 58 -14.08 3.87 1.86
CA LYS A 58 -13.56 4.99 2.67
C LYS A 58 -12.06 4.88 2.93
N ALA A 59 -11.43 3.82 2.45
CA ALA A 59 -10.02 3.53 2.62
C ALA A 59 -9.25 3.84 1.35
N SER A 60 -8.07 4.42 1.55
CA SER A 60 -7.12 4.68 0.50
C SER A 60 -5.84 3.91 0.84
N PHE A 61 -5.25 3.27 -0.16
CA PHE A 61 -4.15 2.33 0.00
C PHE A 61 -2.95 2.80 -0.81
N VAL A 62 -1.76 2.64 -0.24
CA VAL A 62 -0.51 2.99 -0.90
C VAL A 62 0.54 1.90 -0.68
N ILE A 63 1.19 1.49 -1.76
CA ILE A 63 2.39 0.67 -1.74
C ILE A 63 3.52 1.50 -2.35
N VAL A 64 4.57 1.74 -1.58
CA VAL A 64 5.76 2.49 -2.01
C VAL A 64 6.89 1.52 -2.29
N LYS A 65 7.47 1.58 -3.49
CA LYS A 65 8.69 0.86 -3.84
C LYS A 65 9.89 1.68 -3.38
N VAL A 66 10.67 1.11 -2.46
CA VAL A 66 11.81 1.80 -1.82
C VAL A 66 13.16 1.26 -2.29
N ALA A 67 13.17 0.12 -2.99
CA ALA A 67 14.28 -0.43 -3.77
C ALA A 67 13.74 -1.42 -4.83
N GLU A 68 14.61 -2.00 -5.68
CA GLU A 68 14.28 -2.92 -6.78
C GLU A 68 13.22 -3.98 -6.42
N LYS A 69 13.30 -4.56 -5.21
CA LYS A 69 12.35 -5.53 -4.67
C LYS A 69 12.13 -5.25 -3.20
N THR A 70 11.82 -4.01 -2.86
CA THR A 70 11.56 -3.65 -1.46
C THR A 70 10.38 -2.70 -1.41
N TYR A 71 9.36 -3.07 -0.65
CA TYR A 71 8.06 -2.41 -0.63
C TYR A 71 7.65 -2.06 0.78
N ARG A 72 6.99 -0.91 0.93
CA ARG A 72 6.31 -0.49 2.16
C ARG A 72 4.84 -0.26 1.86
N SER A 73 3.95 -0.77 2.70
CA SER A 73 2.51 -0.64 2.50
C SER A 73 1.84 0.05 3.67
N GLN A 74 0.87 0.90 3.35
CA GLN A 74 0.08 1.65 4.32
C GLN A 74 -1.32 1.88 3.78
N PHE A 75 -2.29 1.97 4.67
CA PHE A 75 -3.65 2.40 4.32
C PHE A 75 -4.13 3.47 5.30
N TYR A 76 -5.08 4.28 4.85
CA TYR A 76 -5.63 5.37 5.62
C TYR A 76 -7.12 5.50 5.39
N TYR A 77 -7.83 5.91 6.44
CA TYR A 77 -9.22 6.36 6.35
C TYR A 77 -9.25 7.89 6.39
N ARG A 78 -10.40 8.48 6.06
CA ARG A 78 -10.61 9.93 6.17
C ARG A 78 -10.18 10.46 7.54
N GLY A 79 -9.33 11.50 7.56
CA GLY A 79 -8.78 12.11 8.76
C GLY A 79 -7.28 11.80 8.95
N PHE A 80 -6.79 11.85 10.19
CA PHE A 80 -5.38 11.60 10.54
C PHE A 80 -5.08 10.11 10.83
N GLN A 81 -5.97 9.20 10.43
CA GLN A 81 -5.84 7.78 10.77
C GLN A 81 -5.01 7.04 9.72
N GLN A 82 -3.72 6.91 10.00
CA GLN A 82 -2.75 6.17 9.18
C GLN A 82 -2.43 4.84 9.86
N TYR A 83 -2.54 3.75 9.10
CA TYR A 83 -2.28 2.41 9.56
C TYR A 83 -1.19 1.77 8.71
N GLY A 84 -0.13 1.32 9.37
CA GLY A 84 0.89 0.45 8.78
C GLY A 84 0.58 -1.01 9.09
N THR A 85 1.22 -1.91 8.37
CA THR A 85 1.06 -3.37 8.57
C THR A 85 1.87 -3.92 9.74
N GLY A 86 2.68 -3.10 10.41
CA GLY A 86 3.61 -3.52 11.47
C GLY A 86 4.93 -4.13 10.95
N LYS A 87 5.03 -4.43 9.65
CA LYS A 87 6.29 -4.80 8.97
C LYS A 87 6.80 -3.60 8.19
N THR A 88 8.06 -3.24 8.40
CA THR A 88 8.65 -2.04 7.80
C THR A 88 8.86 -2.20 6.30
N ASP A 89 9.40 -3.34 5.86
CA ASP A 89 9.82 -3.60 4.49
C ASP A 89 9.43 -5.02 4.08
N TYR A 90 8.93 -5.19 2.87
CA TYR A 90 8.63 -6.46 2.22
C TYR A 90 9.53 -6.65 1.00
N ASP A 91 10.02 -7.87 0.77
CA ASP A 91 10.81 -8.26 -0.39
C ASP A 91 9.99 -8.87 -1.54
N ASP A 92 8.74 -9.24 -1.25
CA ASP A 92 7.75 -9.71 -2.21
C ASP A 92 6.51 -8.79 -2.21
N ILE A 93 6.06 -8.39 -3.40
CA ILE A 93 4.94 -7.46 -3.55
C ILE A 93 3.59 -8.11 -3.23
N THR A 94 3.44 -9.41 -3.49
CA THR A 94 2.21 -10.17 -3.21
C THR A 94 2.02 -10.26 -1.70
N ASP A 95 3.07 -10.63 -0.96
CA ASP A 95 3.05 -10.64 0.50
C ASP A 95 2.75 -9.24 1.06
N CYS A 96 3.32 -8.20 0.44
CA CYS A 96 3.09 -6.81 0.82
C CYS A 96 1.60 -6.41 0.70
N VAL A 97 0.97 -6.67 -0.44
CA VAL A 97 -0.45 -6.32 -0.66
C VAL A 97 -1.39 -7.21 0.16
N VAL A 98 -1.15 -8.52 0.22
CA VAL A 98 -1.98 -9.46 0.99
C VAL A 98 -1.97 -9.09 2.47
N THR A 99 -0.79 -8.84 3.05
CA THR A 99 -0.68 -8.48 4.47
C THR A 99 -1.41 -7.17 4.75
N MET A 100 -1.28 -6.17 3.88
CA MET A 100 -1.99 -4.89 4.05
C MET A 100 -3.51 -5.09 4.04
N LEU A 101 -4.04 -5.89 3.11
CA LEU A 101 -5.47 -6.16 3.01
C LEU A 101 -6.01 -6.98 4.19
N GLN A 102 -5.20 -7.88 4.76
CA GLN A 102 -5.54 -8.60 5.98
C GLN A 102 -5.63 -7.67 7.19
N VAL A 103 -4.64 -6.80 7.39
CA VAL A 103 -4.66 -5.81 8.48
C VAL A 103 -5.83 -4.83 8.33
N HIS A 104 -6.16 -4.43 7.09
CA HIS A 104 -7.35 -3.64 6.81
C HIS A 104 -8.64 -4.39 7.21
N ALA A 105 -8.79 -5.66 6.81
CA ALA A 105 -9.97 -6.47 7.17
C ALA A 105 -10.12 -6.64 8.69
N ASP A 106 -9.02 -6.86 9.42
CA ASP A 106 -9.03 -6.92 10.88
C ASP A 106 -9.46 -5.60 11.52
N LYS A 107 -9.06 -4.47 10.94
CA LYS A 107 -9.48 -3.14 11.40
C LYS A 107 -10.96 -2.91 11.13
N GLU A 108 -11.46 -3.24 9.94
CA GLU A 108 -12.88 -3.15 9.62
C GLU A 108 -13.76 -4.01 10.54
N ALA A 109 -13.29 -5.21 10.90
CA ALA A 109 -13.99 -6.09 11.83
C ALA A 109 -14.12 -5.45 13.22
N LYS A 110 -13.00 -4.92 13.76
CA LYS A 110 -12.98 -4.22 15.06
C LYS A 110 -13.89 -3.00 15.08
N ASP A 111 -13.85 -2.18 14.03
CA ASP A 111 -14.68 -0.96 13.95
C ASP A 111 -16.18 -1.30 13.91
N ARG A 112 -16.53 -2.43 13.30
CA ARG A 112 -17.91 -2.93 13.27
C ARG A 112 -18.37 -3.42 14.64
N GLU A 113 -17.51 -4.10 15.40
CA GLU A 113 -17.79 -4.56 16.76
C GLU A 113 -17.98 -3.39 17.73
N GLU A 114 -17.16 -2.33 17.62
CA GLU A 114 -17.24 -1.15 18.48
C GLU A 114 -18.44 -0.23 18.18
N SER A 115 -19.00 -0.32 16.95
CA SER A 115 -20.14 0.48 16.50
C SER A 115 -21.50 -0.20 16.68
N ALA A 116 -21.52 -1.44 17.17
CA ALA A 116 -22.72 -2.27 17.38
C ALA A 116 -23.21 -2.20 18.84
#